data_AF-I1PIM8-F1
#
_entry.id   AF-I1PIM8-F1
#
_cell.length_a   1.000
_cell.length_b   1.000
_cell.length_c   1.000
_cell.angle_alpha   90.00
_cell.angle_beta   90.00
_cell.angle_gamma   90.00
#
_symmetry.space_group_name_H-M   'P 1'
#
loop_
_entity.id
_entity.type
_entity.pdbx_description
1 polymer ?
#
loop_
_entity_poly.entity_id
_entity_poly.type
_entity_poly.pdbx_seq_one_letter_code
_entity_poly.pdbx_strand_id
1 'polypeptide(L)'
;CIAKEAELMLELLKHGATDTDDIIQQSSVIRLCAMSLFHLQGCQSLVAAGAMLGVAKEAKMLCDWMKKENKLVIFSKSLSLPCCELEESRLIRIRALDVMMTILQQSSFPSSKHDLEFGRGLVMNCAICDQE
;
A
#
# COMPACT_ATOMS: atom_id res chain seq x y z
N CYS A 1 7.46 3.66 4.82
CA CYS A 1 6.00 3.73 4.62
C CYS A 1 5.39 4.84 5.48
N ILE A 2 5.22 4.64 6.80
CA ILE A 2 4.49 5.55 7.70
C ILE A 2 4.87 7.03 7.57
N ALA A 3 6.17 7.36 7.62
CA ALA A 3 6.62 8.75 7.50
C ALA A 3 6.25 9.39 6.16
N LYS A 4 6.37 8.65 5.04
CA LYS A 4 6.02 9.15 3.71
C LYS A 4 4.53 9.35 3.51
N GLU A 5 3.72 8.49 4.11
CA GLU A 5 2.27 8.69 4.15
C GLU A 5 1.88 9.92 4.97
N ALA A 6 2.54 10.16 6.11
CA ALA A 6 2.31 11.37 6.90
C ALA A 6 2.72 12.65 6.14
N GLU A 7 3.85 12.62 5.42
CA GLU A 7 4.27 13.72 4.54
C GLU A 7 3.25 13.96 3.41
N LEU A 8 2.75 12.90 2.78
CA LEU A 8 1.73 12.99 1.73
C LEU A 8 0.43 13.61 2.26
N MET A 9 -0.08 13.12 3.39
CA MET A 9 -1.29 13.67 4.03
C MET A 9 -1.14 15.15 4.34
N LEU A 10 0.01 15.55 4.91
CA LEU A 10 0.28 16.95 5.19
C LEU A 10 0.23 17.80 3.90
N GLU A 11 0.85 17.31 2.83
CA GLU A 11 0.89 18.04 1.56
C GLU A 11 -0.49 18.14 0.90
N LEU A 12 -1.29 17.07 0.98
CA LEU A 12 -2.69 17.08 0.54
C LEU A 12 -3.51 18.14 1.29
N LEU A 13 -3.41 18.18 2.61
CA LEU A 13 -4.14 19.15 3.45
C LEU A 13 -3.75 20.60 3.11
N LYS A 14 -2.45 20.87 2.87
CA LYS A 14 -2.01 22.20 2.42
C LYS A 14 -2.64 22.64 1.11
N HIS A 15 -2.91 21.69 0.22
CA HIS A 15 -3.53 21.93 -1.09
C HIS A 15 -5.06 21.84 -1.05
N GLY A 16 -5.66 21.80 0.14
CA GLY A 16 -7.11 21.90 0.33
C GLY A 16 -7.86 20.58 0.40
N ALA A 17 -7.16 19.44 0.53
CA ALA A 17 -7.83 18.17 0.83
C ALA A 17 -8.53 18.21 2.19
N THR A 18 -9.60 17.45 2.33
CA THR A 18 -10.31 17.21 3.59
C THR A 18 -10.04 15.80 4.11
N ASP A 19 -10.42 15.55 5.36
CA ASP A 19 -10.30 14.23 6.00
C ASP A 19 -11.19 13.14 5.36
N THR A 20 -12.18 13.54 4.57
CA THR A 20 -13.06 12.64 3.81
C THR A 20 -12.51 12.27 2.44
N ASP A 21 -11.42 12.91 1.97
CA ASP A 21 -10.85 12.55 0.67
C ASP A 21 -10.29 11.12 0.67
N ASP A 22 -10.60 10.37 -0.39
CA ASP A 22 -10.24 8.95 -0.54
C ASP A 22 -8.75 8.70 -0.27
N ILE A 23 -7.87 9.60 -0.72
CA ILE A 23 -6.43 9.45 -0.55
C ILE A 23 -6.00 9.68 0.90
N ILE A 24 -6.63 10.59 1.64
CA ILE A 24 -6.38 10.82 3.07
C ILE A 24 -6.82 9.60 3.89
N GLN A 25 -8.00 9.05 3.58
CA GLN A 25 -8.50 7.83 4.21
C GLN A 25 -7.59 6.63 3.90
N GLN A 26 -7.23 6.42 2.63
CA GLN A 26 -6.29 5.37 2.24
C GLN A 26 -4.94 5.52 2.95
N SER A 27 -4.41 6.74 3.08
CA SER A 27 -3.15 7.00 3.79
C SER A 27 -3.23 6.59 5.25
N SER A 28 -4.38 6.84 5.89
CA SER A 28 -4.63 6.45 7.27
C SER A 28 -4.66 4.92 7.44
N VAL A 29 -5.35 4.22 6.53
CA VAL A 29 -5.40 2.74 6.54
C VAL A 29 -4.02 2.14 6.28
N ILE A 30 -3.28 2.65 5.28
CA ILE A 30 -1.91 2.21 4.99
C ILE A 30 -1.03 2.32 6.22
N ARG A 31 -1.06 3.46 6.92
CA ARG A 31 -0.26 3.68 8.14
C ARG A 31 -0.64 2.70 9.25
N LEU A 32 -1.93 2.45 9.44
CA LEU A 32 -2.41 1.46 10.42
C LEU A 32 -1.93 0.06 10.04
N CYS A 33 -2.06 -0.32 8.77
CA CYS A 33 -1.57 -1.61 8.29
C CYS A 33 -0.05 -1.74 8.49
N ALA A 34 0.73 -0.71 8.15
CA ALA A 34 2.18 -0.72 8.33
C ALA A 34 2.59 -0.91 9.81
N MET A 35 1.86 -0.28 10.73
CA MET A 35 2.07 -0.47 12.18
C MET A 35 1.75 -1.91 12.61
N SER A 36 0.63 -2.46 12.16
CA SER A 36 0.22 -3.83 12.52
C SER A 36 1.14 -4.90 11.93
N LEU A 37 1.72 -4.64 10.74
CA LEU A 37 2.64 -5.56 10.06
C LEU A 37 4.07 -5.54 10.64
N PHE A 38 4.40 -4.59 11.52
CA PHE A 38 5.77 -4.40 12.02
C PHE A 38 6.35 -5.62 12.74
N HIS A 39 5.50 -6.44 13.37
CA HIS A 39 5.91 -7.59 14.17
C HIS A 39 6.00 -8.90 13.37
N LEU A 40 5.73 -8.87 12.05
CA LEU A 40 5.78 -10.07 11.23
C LEU A 40 7.20 -10.61 11.10
N GLN A 41 7.29 -11.94 11.03
CA GLN A 41 8.53 -12.68 10.81
C GLN A 41 8.40 -13.60 9.59
N GLY A 42 9.52 -14.10 9.07
CA GLY A 42 9.54 -15.03 7.93
C GLY A 42 9.11 -14.38 6.60
N CYS A 43 8.67 -15.19 5.63
CA CYS A 43 8.41 -14.74 4.27
C CYS A 43 7.36 -13.62 4.15
N GLN A 44 6.34 -13.62 5.02
CA GLN A 44 5.32 -12.56 5.04
C GLN A 44 5.91 -11.19 5.38
N SER A 45 6.97 -11.13 6.20
CA SER A 45 7.66 -9.88 6.51
C SER A 45 8.32 -9.25 5.29
N LEU A 46 8.89 -10.08 4.39
CA LEU A 46 9.50 -9.62 3.14
C LEU A 46 8.44 -9.09 2.16
N VAL A 47 7.31 -9.79 2.02
CA VAL A 47 6.20 -9.35 1.17
C VAL A 47 5.61 -8.04 1.70
N ALA A 48 5.39 -7.95 3.02
CA ALA A 48 4.91 -6.74 3.67
C ALA A 48 5.89 -5.56 3.48
N ALA A 49 7.19 -5.80 3.63
CA ALA A 49 8.23 -4.79 3.40
C ALA A 49 8.24 -4.31 1.93
N GLY A 50 8.09 -5.23 0.97
CA GLY A 50 7.98 -4.91 -0.45
C GLY A 50 6.76 -4.03 -0.76
N ALA A 51 5.58 -4.40 -0.25
CA ALA A 51 4.38 -3.59 -0.38
C ALA A 51 4.56 -2.19 0.24
N MET A 52 5.09 -2.13 1.47
CA MET A 52 5.39 -0.88 2.18
C MET A 52 6.42 0.01 1.46
N LEU A 53 7.38 -0.58 0.76
CA LEU A 53 8.33 0.16 -0.07
C LEU A 53 7.66 0.75 -1.32
N GLY A 54 6.77 -0.02 -1.98
CA GLY A 54 5.96 0.46 -3.09
C GLY A 54 5.14 1.68 -2.70
N VAL A 55 4.39 1.58 -1.60
CA VAL A 55 3.61 2.70 -1.06
C VAL A 55 4.48 3.91 -0.68
N ALA A 56 5.65 3.68 -0.08
CA ALA A 56 6.54 4.79 0.27
C ALA A 56 7.06 5.57 -0.94
N LYS A 57 7.38 4.86 -2.04
CA LYS A 57 7.84 5.48 -3.30
C LYS A 57 6.72 6.28 -3.97
N GLU A 58 5.54 5.69 -4.01
CA GLU A 58 4.29 6.27 -4.52
C GLU A 58 3.94 7.56 -3.78
N ALA A 59 3.86 7.51 -2.45
CA ALA A 59 3.56 8.68 -1.64
C ALA A 59 4.55 9.83 -1.83
N LYS A 60 5.84 9.49 -1.99
CA LYS A 60 6.86 10.48 -2.33
C LYS A 60 6.61 11.10 -3.71
N MET A 61 6.30 10.31 -4.72
CA MET A 61 6.01 10.79 -6.07
C MET A 61 4.81 11.75 -6.08
N LEU A 62 3.70 11.38 -5.45
CA LEU A 62 2.53 12.25 -5.33
C LEU A 62 2.85 13.56 -4.59
N CYS A 63 3.58 13.46 -3.47
CA CYS A 63 3.99 14.62 -2.68
C CYS A 63 4.89 15.58 -3.49
N ASP A 64 5.89 15.03 -4.18
CA ASP A 64 6.81 15.80 -5.01
C ASP A 64 6.06 16.44 -6.20
N TRP A 65 5.12 15.72 -6.81
CA TRP A 65 4.27 16.25 -7.88
C TRP A 65 3.40 17.42 -7.41
N MET A 66 2.71 17.28 -6.26
CA MET A 66 1.87 18.37 -5.73
C MET A 66 2.70 19.61 -5.43
N LYS A 67 3.88 19.44 -4.81
CA LYS A 67 4.80 20.56 -4.54
C LYS A 67 5.27 21.25 -5.82
N LYS A 68 5.54 20.48 -6.87
CA LYS A 68 6.01 21.00 -8.15
C LYS A 68 4.91 21.74 -8.90
N GLU A 69 3.73 21.13 -9.00
CA GLU A 69 2.63 21.65 -9.81
C GLU A 69 1.72 22.62 -9.04
N ASN A 70 1.89 22.72 -7.72
CA ASN A 70 1.07 23.50 -6.80
C ASN A 70 -0.43 23.23 -6.99
N LYS A 71 -0.78 21.95 -7.16
CA LYS A 71 -2.13 21.46 -7.45
C LYS A 71 -2.44 20.26 -6.59
N LEU A 72 -3.71 20.17 -6.18
CA LEU A 72 -4.22 19.02 -5.46
C LEU A 72 -4.33 17.81 -6.39
N VAL A 73 -3.81 16.67 -5.93
CA VAL A 73 -4.05 15.37 -6.55
C VAL A 73 -5.45 14.89 -6.16
N ILE A 74 -6.31 14.65 -7.16
CA ILE A 74 -7.67 14.15 -6.95
C ILE A 74 -7.69 12.65 -7.25
N PHE A 75 -7.72 11.83 -6.21
CA PHE A 75 -7.88 10.38 -6.31
C PHE A 75 -9.37 10.03 -6.35
N SER A 76 -10.01 10.20 -7.50
CA SER A 76 -11.39 9.73 -7.72
C SER A 76 -11.42 8.56 -8.70
N LYS A 77 -12.24 7.53 -8.46
CA LYS A 77 -12.42 6.42 -9.42
C LYS A 77 -12.99 6.87 -10.77
N SER A 78 -13.66 8.02 -10.80
CA SER A 78 -14.27 8.58 -12.01
C SER A 78 -13.37 9.57 -12.75
N LEU A 79 -12.20 9.94 -12.21
CA LEU A 79 -11.33 10.95 -12.79
C LEU A 79 -9.95 10.38 -13.07
N SER A 80 -9.47 10.55 -14.31
CA SER A 80 -8.09 10.27 -14.70
C SER A 80 -7.15 11.27 -14.06
N LEU A 81 -6.02 10.80 -13.52
CA LEU A 81 -4.95 11.67 -13.04
C LEU A 81 -4.27 12.40 -14.21
N PRO A 82 -3.62 13.54 -13.92
CA PRO A 82 -3.04 14.42 -14.94
C PRO A 82 -1.99 13.77 -15.86
N CYS A 83 -1.35 12.67 -15.44
CA CYS A 83 -0.39 11.93 -16.27
C CYS A 83 -0.35 10.43 -15.92
N CYS A 84 0.18 9.62 -16.85
CA CYS A 84 0.28 8.17 -16.72
C CYS A 84 1.04 7.72 -15.47
N GLU A 85 2.14 8.41 -15.12
CA GLU A 85 2.95 8.09 -13.94
C GLU A 85 2.13 8.15 -12.64
N LEU A 86 1.23 9.14 -12.51
CA LEU A 86 0.37 9.26 -11.34
C LEU A 86 -0.70 8.17 -11.31
N GLU A 87 -1.21 7.75 -12.47
CA GLU A 87 -2.17 6.65 -12.53
C GLU A 87 -1.51 5.31 -12.17
N GLU A 88 -0.28 5.08 -12.63
CA GLU A 88 0.54 3.94 -12.20
C GLU A 88 0.83 3.99 -10.70
N SER A 89 1.18 5.18 -10.18
CA SER A 89 1.35 5.45 -8.75
C SER A 89 0.10 5.02 -7.98
N ARG A 90 -1.08 5.48 -8.39
CA ARG A 90 -2.36 5.10 -7.80
C ARG A 90 -2.59 3.59 -7.83
N LEU A 91 -2.32 2.91 -8.94
CA LEU A 91 -2.49 1.46 -9.05
C LEU A 91 -1.55 0.71 -8.09
N ILE A 92 -0.29 1.12 -8.01
CA ILE A 92 0.69 0.56 -7.06
C ILE A 92 0.18 0.73 -5.64
N ARG A 93 -0.32 1.92 -5.29
CA ARG A 93 -0.88 2.21 -3.97
C ARG A 93 -2.00 1.25 -3.59
N ILE A 94 -3.00 1.10 -4.48
CA ILE A 94 -4.17 0.24 -4.25
C ILE A 94 -3.73 -1.21 -4.08
N ARG A 95 -2.90 -1.72 -5.01
CA ARG A 95 -2.44 -3.11 -4.97
C ARG A 95 -1.57 -3.41 -3.75
N ALA A 96 -0.71 -2.49 -3.36
CA ALA A 96 0.11 -2.67 -2.18
C ALA A 96 -0.73 -2.64 -0.90
N LEU A 97 -1.74 -1.77 -0.81
CA LEU A 97 -2.69 -1.77 0.29
C LEU A 97 -3.48 -3.09 0.37
N ASP A 98 -3.96 -3.62 -0.76
CA ASP A 98 -4.64 -4.91 -0.81
C ASP A 98 -3.74 -6.05 -0.27
N VAL A 99 -2.46 -6.06 -0.67
CA VAL A 99 -1.47 -7.02 -0.16
C VAL A 99 -1.29 -6.86 1.35
N MET A 100 -1.10 -5.63 1.84
CA MET A 100 -0.93 -5.34 3.27
C MET A 100 -2.15 -5.82 4.09
N MET A 101 -3.37 -5.57 3.61
CA MET A 101 -4.60 -6.04 4.25
C MET A 101 -4.72 -7.57 4.22
N THR A 102 -4.38 -8.19 3.08
CA THR A 102 -4.42 -9.66 2.94
C THR A 102 -3.48 -10.34 3.93
N ILE A 103 -2.26 -9.83 4.08
CA ILE A 103 -1.30 -10.36 5.06
C ILE A 103 -1.86 -10.22 6.48
N LEU A 104 -2.46 -9.07 6.83
CA LEU A 104 -3.06 -8.87 8.15
C LEU A 104 -4.23 -9.82 8.43
N GLN A 105 -5.06 -10.08 7.43
CA GLN A 105 -6.15 -11.05 7.55
C GLN A 105 -5.60 -12.46 7.79
N GLN A 106 -4.58 -12.86 7.03
CA GLN A 106 -3.93 -14.16 7.19
C GLN A 106 -3.17 -14.31 8.51
N SER A 107 -2.65 -13.22 9.08
CA SER A 107 -1.97 -13.25 10.38
C SER A 107 -2.94 -13.25 11.57
N SER A 108 -4.17 -12.75 11.38
CA SER A 108 -5.19 -12.67 12.44
C SER A 108 -5.94 -13.98 12.66
N PHE A 109 -6.00 -14.82 11.63
CA PHE A 109 -6.60 -16.16 11.69
C PHE A 109 -5.53 -17.19 11.34
N PRO A 110 -5.04 -18.00 12.31
CA PRO A 110 -4.21 -19.13 11.93
C PRO A 110 -5.07 -20.03 11.05
N SER A 111 -4.73 -20.09 9.76
CA SER A 111 -5.36 -21.01 8.82
C SER A 111 -5.24 -22.41 9.40
N SER A 112 -6.36 -22.98 9.85
CA SER A 112 -6.43 -24.41 10.12
C SER A 112 -6.08 -25.08 8.79
N LYS A 113 -4.90 -25.68 8.71
CA LYS A 113 -4.45 -26.44 7.54
C LYS A 113 -5.54 -27.43 7.14
N HIS A 114 -6.30 -27.07 6.12
CA HIS A 114 -7.06 -28.02 5.32
C HIS A 114 -6.61 -27.78 3.89
N ASP A 115 -5.85 -28.76 3.39
CA ASP A 115 -5.48 -28.87 2.00
C ASP A 115 -6.75 -28.85 1.15
N LEU A 116 -7.00 -27.74 0.47
CA LEU A 116 -7.99 -27.64 -0.59
C LEU A 116 -7.32 -27.00 -1.79
N GLU A 117 -6.86 -27.88 -2.68
CA GLU A 117 -6.54 -27.55 -4.05
C GLU A 117 -7.71 -26.82 -4.70
N PHE A 118 -7.52 -25.57 -5.09
CA PHE A 118 -8.28 -24.99 -6.19
C PHE A 118 -7.37 -24.11 -7.04
N GLY A 119 -7.05 -24.61 -8.23
CA GLY A 119 -6.13 -23.99 -9.17
C GLY A 119 -6.64 -22.69 -9.77
N ARG A 120 -5.81 -21.66 -9.74
CA ARG A 120 -5.07 -21.14 -10.91
C ARG A 120 -4.24 -19.92 -10.48
N GLY A 121 -2.92 -20.12 -10.44
CA GLY A 121 -1.97 -19.13 -10.96
C GLY A 121 -1.56 -17.94 -10.08
N LEU A 122 -0.86 -18.21 -8.97
CA LEU A 122 0.48 -17.68 -8.66
C LEU A 122 0.86 -18.18 -7.26
N VAL A 123 1.24 -19.46 -7.20
CA VAL A 123 1.97 -19.98 -6.05
C VAL A 123 3.41 -19.48 -6.22
N MET A 124 3.74 -18.31 -5.66
CA MET A 124 5.13 -18.05 -5.31
C MET A 124 5.45 -18.96 -4.12
N ASN A 125 5.79 -20.21 -4.42
CA ASN A 125 6.47 -21.05 -3.46
C ASN A 125 7.77 -20.33 -3.11
N CYS A 126 7.86 -19.80 -1.90
CA CYS A 126 9.12 -19.34 -1.34
C CYS A 126 9.94 -20.59 -1.00
N ALA A 127 10.47 -21.24 -2.05
CA ALA A 127 11.34 -22.41 -1.95
C ALA A 127 12.78 -22.03 -1.51
N ILE A 128 12.92 -20.98 -0.70
CA ILE A 128 14.24 -20.45 -0.28
C ILE A 128 14.53 -20.79 1.20
N CYS A 129 13.58 -21.33 1.96
CA CYS A 129 13.77 -21.54 3.40
C CYS A 129 13.91 -23.00 3.85
N ASP A 130 14.02 -23.97 2.93
CA ASP A 130 14.35 -25.35 3.30
C ASP A 130 15.87 -25.59 3.20
N GLN A 131 16.62 -24.90 4.07
CA GLN A 131 17.98 -25.28 4.44
C GLN A 131 18.38 -24.57 5.73
N GLU A 132 18.05 -25.20 6.86
CA GLU A 132 18.90 -25.39 8.04
C GLU A 132 18.35 -26.51 8.94
#